data_AF-A0A4Q5TWW2-F1
#
_entry.id   AF-A0A4Q5TWW2-F1
#
_cell.length_a   1.000
_cell.length_b   1.000
_cell.length_c   1.000
_cell.angle_alpha   90.00
_cell.angle_beta   90.00
_cell.angle_gamma   90.00
#
_symmetry.space_group_name_H-M   'P 1'
#
loop_
_entity.id
_entity.type
_entity.pdbx_description
1 polymer ?
#
loop_
_entity_poly.entity_id
_entity_poly.type
_entity_poly.pdbx_seq_one_letter_code
_entity_poly.pdbx_strand_id
1 'polypeptide(L)'
;MRFTLSLFFLLISAVGISQHSRDQRIEDSVIGWWGNNRFDKSLKPATDPVQVKRIAILDKLVEWMKKSYTPVGGLGTFTRENRKTMFGVRFGVWGVDYGPEWLDEKGQFKPVAEEITPFGIHFNTVPASYAVPFLNGNGASYFVWPKDGFRLGRSATSRDAIDPRPFSPNQSKYITRSNESQIVLLAPDNKLPFIQLTRREYLDLSEVALKKEGAAEMARGLATIDKLRKAYAGKLEQPAETRYMQPTLWNFKNESDDLFDTREYAYPVYKITAEVLQACQTAQPQWIAVWYPYHGSESGNSLYEMNRSLLENINYDYLYDYFFNPAKVNGASYKPADEAGLQTRLTAYRNKYKGSGTTQKAVAKTANVLFADDFASAGIGSKPTGWYIRSTGKASAVTTLKGQAGKWLKLGLNNPVNPVDIAWPLPANFKLEFDLATGDAFTARSGGTVILRFSTTKINTQGDDVLSPDRQWMEFKFAAGLDEALRSGSNYRGVVKAEMHRPGSVNTENHVEGIFFEGVLSQFTDKKTTMHVSLQMKSGVCLISIDGKPFVNSADFKLKYGSKAVMGGLPASTRFNSFRWIAGSEDGNDVGTYISNVLLVKE
;
A
#
# COMPACT_ATOMS: atom_id res chain seq x y z
N MET A 1 -25.37 -6.44 52.73
CA MET A 1 -24.04 -7.06 52.58
C MET A 1 -23.74 -7.14 51.09
N ARG A 2 -22.93 -6.22 50.56
CA ARG A 2 -22.58 -6.14 49.12
C ARG A 2 -21.18 -6.72 48.95
N PHE A 3 -21.06 -7.82 48.20
CA PHE A 3 -19.76 -8.41 47.86
C PHE A 3 -19.18 -7.68 46.64
N THR A 4 -18.10 -6.93 46.86
CA THR A 4 -17.29 -6.31 45.81
C THR A 4 -16.22 -7.32 45.39
N LEU A 5 -16.42 -7.96 44.24
CA LEU A 5 -15.44 -8.86 43.64
C LEU A 5 -14.34 -8.01 42.98
N SER A 6 -13.21 -7.83 43.66
CA SER A 6 -12.03 -7.17 43.10
C SER A 6 -11.19 -8.20 42.34
N LEU A 7 -11.22 -8.13 41.02
CA LEU A 7 -10.40 -8.96 40.14
C LEU A 7 -9.03 -8.27 39.97
N PHE A 8 -8.01 -8.80 40.66
CA PHE A 8 -6.63 -8.31 40.60
C PHE A 8 -5.93 -8.95 39.39
N PHE A 9 -5.91 -8.26 38.24
CA PHE A 9 -5.09 -8.66 37.09
C PHE A 9 -3.64 -8.20 37.32
N LEU A 10 -2.78 -9.14 37.68
CA LEU A 10 -1.32 -8.95 37.66
C LEU A 10 -0.84 -8.95 36.20
N LEU A 11 -0.65 -7.76 35.64
CA LEU A 11 -0.02 -7.54 34.33
C LEU A 11 1.47 -7.88 34.44
N ILE A 12 1.83 -9.13 34.11
CA ILE A 12 3.22 -9.58 34.00
C ILE A 12 3.64 -9.42 32.53
N SER A 13 4.35 -8.34 32.22
CA SER A 13 4.91 -8.08 30.90
C SER A 13 6.07 -9.06 30.64
N ALA A 14 5.83 -10.12 29.88
CA ALA A 14 6.87 -11.04 29.43
C ALA A 14 7.56 -10.49 28.18
N VAL A 15 8.83 -10.07 28.30
CA VAL A 15 9.61 -9.64 27.14
C VAL A 15 10.42 -10.83 26.62
N GLY A 16 10.03 -11.36 25.45
CA GLY A 16 10.76 -12.41 24.75
C GLY A 16 11.99 -11.85 24.02
N ILE A 17 13.14 -12.52 24.16
CA ILE A 17 14.31 -12.25 23.32
C ILE A 17 14.09 -12.92 21.97
N SER A 18 13.49 -12.18 21.04
CA SER A 18 13.27 -12.62 19.66
C SER A 18 14.54 -12.48 18.83
N GLN A 19 14.88 -13.52 18.06
CA GLN A 19 15.79 -13.33 16.92
C GLN A 19 14.97 -12.80 15.74
N HIS A 20 15.33 -11.64 15.23
CA HIS A 20 14.64 -11.03 14.09
C HIS A 20 14.54 -11.99 12.89
N SER A 21 13.34 -12.06 12.30
CA SER A 21 13.09 -12.85 11.09
C SER A 21 13.99 -12.37 9.94
N ARG A 22 14.24 -13.24 8.96
CA ARG A 22 15.04 -12.89 7.78
C ARG A 22 14.46 -11.65 7.08
N ASP A 23 13.14 -11.58 6.92
CA ASP A 23 12.47 -10.45 6.28
C ASP A 23 12.60 -9.16 7.08
N GLN A 24 12.54 -9.25 8.42
CA GLN A 24 12.74 -8.07 9.27
C GLN A 24 14.16 -7.53 9.15
N ARG A 25 15.15 -8.44 9.01
CA ARG A 25 16.53 -8.01 8.73
C ARG A 25 16.65 -7.32 7.38
N ILE A 26 15.95 -7.80 6.34
CA ILE A 26 15.89 -7.10 5.03
C ILE A 26 15.30 -5.71 5.24
N GLU A 27 14.11 -5.63 5.83
CA GLU A 27 13.34 -4.39 5.97
C GLU A 27 14.12 -3.28 6.69
N ASP A 28 14.97 -3.66 7.64
CA ASP A 28 15.80 -2.74 8.41
C ASP A 28 17.23 -2.56 7.87
N SER A 29 17.59 -3.24 6.78
CA SER A 29 18.93 -3.16 6.20
C SER A 29 19.07 -1.98 5.26
N VAL A 30 20.18 -1.27 5.38
CA VAL A 30 20.65 -0.33 4.36
C VAL A 30 21.27 -1.16 3.22
N ILE A 31 20.48 -1.42 2.18
CA ILE A 31 20.88 -2.26 1.04
C ILE A 31 21.67 -1.44 0.00
N GLY A 32 21.18 -0.23 -0.29
CA GLY A 32 21.81 0.67 -1.23
C GLY A 32 21.48 0.38 -2.71
N TRP A 33 22.37 0.84 -3.58
CA TRP A 33 22.17 0.84 -5.03
C TRP A 33 22.82 -0.38 -5.68
N TRP A 34 22.11 -0.99 -6.63
CA TRP A 34 22.63 -2.13 -7.37
C TRP A 34 23.84 -1.73 -8.21
N GLY A 35 24.93 -2.49 -8.08
CA GLY A 35 26.14 -2.27 -8.86
C GLY A 35 25.99 -2.66 -10.33
N ASN A 36 24.96 -3.42 -10.69
CA ASN A 36 24.69 -3.85 -12.05
C ASN A 36 23.84 -2.82 -12.79
N ASN A 37 24.33 -2.32 -13.92
CA ASN A 37 23.65 -1.35 -14.77
C ASN A 37 22.69 -1.99 -15.80
N ARG A 38 22.21 -3.22 -15.56
CA ARG A 38 21.38 -3.98 -16.51
C ARG A 38 20.18 -3.19 -17.04
N PHE A 39 19.57 -2.34 -16.21
CA PHE A 39 18.40 -1.55 -16.59
C PHE A 39 18.74 -0.27 -17.36
N ASP A 40 20.01 0.10 -17.45
CA ASP A 40 20.48 1.32 -18.10
C ASP A 40 21.01 1.07 -19.54
N LYS A 41 20.72 -0.12 -20.08
CA LYS A 41 21.16 -0.57 -21.41
C LYS A 41 20.57 0.24 -22.58
N SER A 42 19.56 1.05 -22.33
CA SER A 42 18.92 1.89 -23.36
C SER A 42 19.78 3.07 -23.80
N LEU A 43 20.78 3.46 -23.01
CA LEU A 43 21.65 4.58 -23.34
C LEU A 43 22.75 4.15 -24.32
N LYS A 44 22.53 4.45 -25.60
CA LYS A 44 23.53 4.21 -26.65
C LYS A 44 24.63 5.27 -26.59
N PRO A 45 25.88 4.94 -26.98
CA PRO A 45 26.90 5.95 -27.22
C PRO A 45 26.38 7.01 -28.19
N ALA A 46 26.53 8.28 -27.82
CA ALA A 46 26.07 9.41 -28.62
C ALA A 46 27.26 10.19 -29.17
N THR A 47 27.21 10.53 -30.46
CA THR A 47 28.15 11.45 -31.11
C THR A 47 27.60 12.86 -31.25
N ASP A 48 26.28 13.03 -31.13
CA ASP A 48 25.62 14.33 -31.16
C ASP A 48 26.01 15.17 -29.91
N PRO A 49 26.54 16.40 -30.07
CA PRO A 49 27.00 17.22 -28.96
C PRO A 49 25.92 17.54 -27.92
N VAL A 50 24.65 17.65 -28.33
CA VAL A 50 23.53 17.90 -27.40
C VAL A 50 23.27 16.66 -26.56
N GLN A 51 23.21 15.48 -27.18
CA GLN A 51 23.05 14.22 -26.45
C GLN A 51 24.21 13.95 -25.49
N VAL A 52 25.45 14.22 -25.87
CA VAL A 52 26.62 14.10 -24.98
C VAL A 52 26.46 14.99 -23.75
N LYS A 53 26.06 16.26 -23.93
CA LYS A 53 25.79 17.18 -22.81
C LYS A 53 24.66 16.69 -21.91
N ARG A 54 23.58 16.17 -22.49
CA ARG A 54 22.46 15.59 -21.73
C ARG A 54 22.91 14.39 -20.92
N ILE A 55 23.71 13.48 -21.48
CA ILE A 55 24.25 12.32 -20.75
C ILE A 55 25.05 12.77 -19.52
N ALA A 56 25.93 13.76 -19.67
CA ALA A 56 26.68 14.31 -18.55
C ALA A 56 25.77 14.92 -17.45
N ILE A 57 24.64 15.50 -17.84
CA ILE A 57 23.61 15.95 -16.89
C ILE A 57 22.96 14.76 -16.18
N LEU A 58 22.60 13.70 -16.90
CA LEU A 58 21.99 12.50 -16.33
C LEU A 58 22.93 11.80 -15.33
N ASP A 59 24.24 11.79 -15.60
CA ASP A 59 25.25 11.26 -14.68
C ASP A 59 25.27 12.04 -13.36
N LYS A 60 25.20 13.37 -13.44
CA LYS A 60 25.07 14.23 -12.25
C LYS A 60 23.78 13.96 -11.50
N LEU A 61 22.64 13.77 -12.19
CA LEU A 61 21.38 13.42 -11.52
C LEU A 61 21.47 12.09 -10.75
N VAL A 62 22.14 11.08 -11.32
CA VAL A 62 22.37 9.79 -10.62
C VAL A 62 23.23 10.02 -9.39
N GLU A 63 24.30 10.80 -9.49
CA GLU A 63 25.16 11.15 -8.35
C GLU A 63 24.39 11.89 -7.25
N TRP A 64 23.62 12.91 -7.61
CA TRP A 64 22.83 13.72 -6.69
C TRP A 64 21.76 12.89 -5.99
N MET A 65 21.08 12.00 -6.74
CA MET A 65 20.10 11.08 -6.16
C MET A 65 20.76 10.11 -5.18
N LYS A 66 21.92 9.53 -5.52
CA LYS A 66 22.66 8.63 -4.62
C LYS A 66 23.13 9.33 -3.33
N LYS A 67 23.39 10.64 -3.37
CA LYS A 67 23.68 11.45 -2.18
C LYS A 67 22.44 11.73 -1.33
N SER A 68 21.28 11.93 -1.97
CA SER A 68 20.03 12.26 -1.27
C SER A 68 19.22 11.05 -0.82
N TYR A 69 19.47 9.86 -1.38
CA TYR A 69 18.74 8.64 -1.09
C TYR A 69 19.65 7.41 -1.12
N THR A 70 19.64 6.67 -0.01
CA THR A 70 20.23 5.32 0.07
C THR A 70 19.10 4.34 0.37
N PRO A 71 18.80 3.40 -0.54
CA PRO A 71 17.76 2.39 -0.33
C PRO A 71 17.92 1.59 0.96
N VAL A 72 16.83 1.52 1.73
CA VAL A 72 16.65 0.71 2.94
C VAL A 72 15.58 -0.32 2.62
N GLY A 73 15.70 -1.57 3.07
CA GLY A 73 14.64 -2.57 2.85
C GLY A 73 14.36 -2.97 1.39
N GLY A 74 15.08 -2.40 0.43
CA GLY A 74 14.95 -2.67 -1.00
C GLY A 74 16.20 -2.25 -1.77
N LEU A 75 16.28 -2.65 -3.03
CA LEU A 75 17.44 -2.45 -3.88
C LEU A 75 17.21 -1.34 -4.90
N GLY A 76 18.05 -0.29 -4.87
CA GLY A 76 17.93 0.85 -5.78
C GLY A 76 18.50 0.56 -7.18
N THR A 77 17.83 1.03 -8.22
CA THR A 77 18.25 0.93 -9.62
C THR A 77 17.92 2.21 -10.38
N PHE A 78 18.52 2.40 -11.55
CA PHE A 78 18.21 3.52 -12.43
C PHE A 78 18.34 3.17 -13.91
N THR A 79 17.64 3.95 -14.73
CA THR A 79 17.67 3.94 -16.19
C THR A 79 17.71 5.38 -16.67
N ARG A 80 18.67 5.71 -17.53
CA ARG A 80 18.79 7.01 -18.18
C ARG A 80 18.02 7.00 -19.50
N GLU A 81 17.23 8.05 -19.71
CA GLU A 81 16.48 8.29 -20.94
C GLU A 81 16.98 9.55 -21.64
N ASN A 82 17.25 9.47 -22.94
CA ASN A 82 17.64 10.61 -23.76
C ASN A 82 16.88 10.56 -25.09
N ARG A 83 15.76 11.28 -25.14
CA ARG A 83 14.88 11.38 -26.32
C ARG A 83 15.01 12.77 -26.94
N LYS A 84 14.42 12.97 -28.12
CA LYS A 84 14.52 14.23 -28.86
C LYS A 84 14.13 15.44 -28.02
N THR A 85 12.95 15.43 -27.41
CA THR A 85 12.37 16.57 -26.67
C THR A 85 12.39 16.41 -25.15
N MET A 86 12.81 15.25 -24.62
CA MET A 86 12.88 15.00 -23.19
C MET A 86 14.07 14.12 -22.85
N PHE A 87 14.60 14.27 -21.64
CA PHE A 87 15.66 13.41 -21.11
C PHE A 87 15.50 13.34 -19.60
N GLY A 88 15.99 12.30 -18.96
CA GLY A 88 15.80 12.13 -17.52
C GLY A 88 16.39 10.85 -16.97
N VAL A 89 16.25 10.68 -15.66
CA VAL A 89 16.60 9.44 -14.97
C VAL A 89 15.35 8.90 -14.31
N ARG A 90 14.98 7.69 -14.70
CA ARG A 90 14.00 6.87 -14.00
C ARG A 90 14.75 6.03 -12.97
N PHE A 91 14.39 6.20 -11.72
CA PHE A 91 14.88 5.38 -10.61
C PHE A 91 13.83 4.32 -10.25
N GLY A 92 14.26 3.30 -9.52
CA GLY A 92 13.36 2.30 -8.98
C GLY A 92 13.91 1.66 -7.72
N VAL A 93 13.01 1.36 -6.78
CA VAL A 93 13.32 0.55 -5.60
C VAL A 93 12.65 -0.80 -5.78
N TRP A 94 13.44 -1.87 -5.74
CA TRP A 94 12.97 -3.24 -5.89
C TRP A 94 12.85 -3.94 -4.55
N GLY A 95 11.87 -4.84 -4.44
CA GLY A 95 11.89 -5.88 -3.41
C GLY A 95 13.12 -6.77 -3.53
N VAL A 96 13.51 -7.36 -2.40
CA VAL A 96 14.62 -8.32 -2.28
C VAL A 96 14.22 -9.49 -1.38
N ASP A 97 14.86 -10.64 -1.56
CA ASP A 97 14.60 -11.85 -0.78
C ASP A 97 15.92 -12.65 -0.61
N TYR A 98 15.99 -13.55 0.37
CA TYR A 98 17.08 -14.51 0.56
C TYR A 98 16.95 -15.78 -0.27
N GLY A 99 15.91 -15.92 -1.10
CA GLY A 99 15.80 -16.99 -2.08
C GLY A 99 17.07 -17.07 -2.95
N PRO A 100 17.60 -18.27 -3.23
CA PRO A 100 18.85 -18.43 -3.98
C PRO A 100 18.82 -17.79 -5.38
N GLU A 101 17.64 -17.64 -5.98
CA GLU A 101 17.42 -16.95 -7.25
C GLU A 101 17.57 -15.42 -7.15
N TRP A 102 17.35 -14.86 -5.96
CA TRP A 102 17.41 -13.43 -5.64
C TRP A 102 18.73 -13.01 -4.99
N LEU A 103 19.68 -13.95 -4.88
CA LEU A 103 21.05 -13.68 -4.47
C LEU A 103 21.99 -13.96 -5.64
N ASP A 104 23.06 -13.18 -5.76
CA ASP A 104 24.18 -13.52 -6.64
C ASP A 104 25.15 -14.51 -5.97
N GLU A 105 26.16 -14.95 -6.73
CA GLU A 105 27.19 -15.89 -6.25
C GLU A 105 27.97 -15.37 -5.03
N LYS A 106 27.93 -14.06 -4.77
CA LYS A 106 28.56 -13.40 -3.62
C LYS A 106 27.57 -13.18 -2.47
N GLY A 107 26.34 -13.65 -2.59
CA GLY A 107 25.27 -13.45 -1.61
C GLY A 107 24.68 -12.04 -1.61
N GLN A 108 24.89 -11.24 -2.66
CA GLN A 108 24.30 -9.91 -2.78
C GLN A 108 22.90 -9.99 -3.39
N PHE A 109 22.00 -9.12 -2.94
CA PHE A 109 20.63 -9.08 -3.45
C PHE A 109 20.56 -8.72 -4.95
N LYS A 110 19.63 -9.39 -5.63
CA LYS A 110 19.13 -9.08 -6.97
C LYS A 110 17.68 -8.59 -6.86
N PRO A 111 17.20 -7.82 -7.84
CA PRO A 111 15.79 -7.43 -7.91
C PRO A 111 14.85 -8.63 -7.96
N VAL A 112 13.83 -8.66 -7.09
CA VAL A 112 12.67 -9.56 -7.23
C VAL A 112 11.82 -9.08 -8.40
N ALA A 113 11.42 -10.00 -9.28
CA ALA A 113 10.65 -9.65 -10.48
C ALA A 113 9.32 -8.96 -10.11
N GLU A 114 8.90 -7.98 -10.91
CA GLU A 114 7.63 -7.24 -10.78
C GLU A 114 7.43 -6.41 -9.49
N GLU A 115 8.38 -6.42 -8.55
CA GLU A 115 8.31 -5.64 -7.30
C GLU A 115 9.02 -4.28 -7.38
N ILE A 116 9.06 -3.65 -8.57
CA ILE A 116 9.65 -2.32 -8.74
C ILE A 116 8.63 -1.22 -8.38
N THR A 117 9.04 -0.32 -7.49
CA THR A 117 8.39 0.98 -7.31
C THR A 117 9.18 2.07 -8.02
N PRO A 118 8.66 2.64 -9.13
CA PRO A 118 9.40 3.61 -9.91
C PRO A 118 9.21 5.05 -9.40
N PHE A 119 10.24 5.87 -9.57
CA PHE A 119 10.23 7.32 -9.35
C PHE A 119 11.22 7.98 -10.31
N GLY A 120 11.29 9.31 -10.40
CA GLY A 120 12.18 9.91 -11.39
C GLY A 120 12.40 11.41 -11.32
N ILE A 121 13.45 11.85 -12.01
CA ILE A 121 13.73 13.25 -12.33
C ILE A 121 13.84 13.35 -13.85
N HIS A 122 12.93 14.08 -14.47
CA HIS A 122 12.85 14.21 -15.92
C HIS A 122 12.80 15.67 -16.34
N PHE A 123 13.46 15.99 -17.45
CA PHE A 123 13.43 17.30 -18.07
C PHE A 123 12.42 17.31 -19.20
N ASN A 124 11.65 18.40 -19.30
CA ASN A 124 10.67 18.63 -20.36
C ASN A 124 9.56 17.55 -20.43
N THR A 125 9.28 16.86 -19.32
CA THR A 125 8.22 15.86 -19.20
C THR A 125 7.08 16.39 -18.34
N VAL A 126 5.84 16.01 -18.65
CA VAL A 126 4.66 16.36 -17.85
C VAL A 126 4.08 15.07 -17.25
N PRO A 127 4.48 14.67 -16.03
CA PRO A 127 3.99 13.43 -15.42
C PRO A 127 2.48 13.47 -15.18
N ALA A 128 1.84 12.30 -15.24
CA ALA A 128 0.39 12.12 -15.08
C ALA A 128 -0.44 13.01 -16.04
N SER A 129 0.08 13.27 -17.24
CA SER A 129 -0.64 13.92 -18.34
C SER A 129 -0.92 12.92 -19.46
N TYR A 130 -1.94 13.20 -20.26
CA TYR A 130 -2.37 12.33 -21.35
C TYR A 130 -2.44 13.14 -22.63
N ALA A 131 -1.78 12.64 -23.68
CA ALA A 131 -1.80 13.30 -24.99
C ALA A 131 -3.23 13.40 -25.52
N VAL A 132 -3.51 14.45 -26.31
CA VAL A 132 -4.70 14.55 -27.15
C VAL A 132 -4.30 14.16 -28.57
N PRO A 133 -4.36 12.86 -28.95
CA PRO A 133 -3.62 12.36 -30.10
C PRO A 133 -4.08 12.97 -31.41
N PHE A 134 -5.38 13.24 -31.56
CA PHE A 134 -5.95 13.80 -32.77
C PHE A 134 -5.62 15.29 -32.99
N LEU A 135 -5.14 15.99 -31.97
CA LEU A 135 -4.62 17.35 -32.10
C LEU A 135 -3.10 17.38 -32.33
N ASN A 136 -2.40 16.29 -32.01
CA ASN A 136 -0.95 16.19 -32.17
C ASN A 136 -0.60 15.87 -33.63
N GLY A 137 0.20 16.74 -34.27
CA GLY A 137 0.59 16.59 -35.67
C GLY A 137 0.93 17.89 -36.39
N ASN A 138 0.56 19.05 -35.81
CA ASN A 138 0.75 20.37 -36.41
C ASN A 138 1.93 21.16 -35.79
N GLY A 139 2.97 20.46 -35.32
CA GLY A 139 4.17 21.10 -34.74
C GLY A 139 4.03 21.56 -33.27
N ALA A 140 2.82 21.64 -32.71
CA ALA A 140 2.55 21.81 -31.27
C ALA A 140 2.21 20.47 -30.60
N SER A 141 2.30 20.42 -29.26
CA SER A 141 1.87 19.27 -28.46
C SER A 141 0.70 19.64 -27.56
N TYR A 142 -0.36 18.86 -27.65
CA TYR A 142 -1.59 19.01 -26.90
C TYR A 142 -1.78 17.84 -25.95
N PHE A 143 -2.16 18.14 -24.72
CA PHE A 143 -2.36 17.17 -23.67
C PHE A 143 -3.45 17.64 -22.71
N VAL A 144 -4.05 16.71 -22.00
CA VAL A 144 -4.88 17.00 -20.84
C VAL A 144 -4.13 16.65 -19.57
N TRP A 145 -4.36 17.44 -18.52
CA TRP A 145 -3.62 17.27 -17.27
C TRP A 145 -4.56 17.44 -16.06
N PRO A 146 -4.94 16.33 -15.39
CA PRO A 146 -6.00 16.32 -14.37
C PRO A 146 -5.74 17.32 -13.26
N LYS A 147 -6.75 18.09 -12.82
CA LYS A 147 -6.58 19.06 -11.71
C LYS A 147 -5.93 18.41 -10.49
N ASP A 148 -5.21 19.23 -9.71
CA ASP A 148 -4.57 18.76 -8.49
C ASP A 148 -5.59 18.07 -7.55
N GLY A 149 -5.14 17.02 -6.86
CA GLY A 149 -5.94 16.16 -6.01
C GLY A 149 -6.77 15.11 -6.76
N PHE A 150 -6.61 14.95 -8.08
CA PHE A 150 -7.37 13.96 -8.85
C PHE A 150 -6.96 12.52 -8.50
N ARG A 151 -7.94 11.66 -8.23
CA ARG A 151 -7.75 10.21 -8.02
C ARG A 151 -8.75 9.41 -8.83
N LEU A 152 -8.27 8.39 -9.55
CA LEU A 152 -9.11 7.45 -10.27
C LEU A 152 -10.15 6.80 -9.32
N GLY A 153 -11.41 6.76 -9.74
CA GLY A 153 -12.52 6.17 -8.96
C GLY A 153 -13.14 7.08 -7.89
N ARG A 154 -12.82 8.38 -7.87
CA ARG A 154 -13.46 9.37 -6.98
C ARG A 154 -14.00 10.55 -7.78
N SER A 155 -15.18 11.05 -7.39
CA SER A 155 -15.79 12.22 -8.05
C SER A 155 -14.97 13.49 -7.78
N ALA A 156 -14.95 14.42 -8.74
CA ALA A 156 -14.32 15.73 -8.60
C ALA A 156 -14.84 16.56 -7.42
N THR A 157 -16.03 16.23 -6.91
CA THR A 157 -16.67 16.87 -5.74
C THR A 157 -16.23 16.27 -4.39
N SER A 158 -15.56 15.12 -4.37
CA SER A 158 -15.12 14.44 -3.13
C SER A 158 -13.81 14.99 -2.54
N ARG A 159 -13.44 16.23 -2.89
CA ARG A 159 -12.19 16.89 -2.50
C ARG A 159 -12.02 17.06 -0.98
N ASP A 160 -13.09 16.98 -0.21
CA ASP A 160 -13.13 17.57 1.14
C ASP A 160 -12.95 16.59 2.31
N ALA A 161 -12.39 15.39 2.13
CA ALA A 161 -12.28 14.46 3.27
C ALA A 161 -11.03 13.56 3.39
N ILE A 162 -10.01 13.64 2.53
CA ILE A 162 -8.82 12.77 2.69
C ILE A 162 -7.51 13.54 2.67
N ASP A 163 -6.96 13.68 3.88
CA ASP A 163 -5.56 13.77 4.27
C ASP A 163 -4.74 14.90 3.59
N PRO A 164 -4.49 16.03 4.28
CA PRO A 164 -3.69 17.14 3.79
C PRO A 164 -2.23 16.69 3.68
N ARG A 165 -1.89 15.96 2.60
CA ARG A 165 -0.57 15.35 2.51
C ARG A 165 0.45 16.25 1.85
N PRO A 166 1.62 16.37 2.48
CA PRO A 166 2.28 17.64 2.61
C PRO A 166 3.51 17.56 1.74
N PHE A 167 3.48 18.25 0.60
CA PHE A 167 4.74 18.73 0.06
C PHE A 167 5.47 19.44 1.21
N SER A 168 6.71 19.03 1.47
CA SER A 168 7.49 19.63 2.54
C SER A 168 7.77 21.11 2.21
N PRO A 169 8.17 21.95 3.17
CA PRO A 169 8.62 23.32 2.87
C PRO A 169 9.73 23.40 1.79
N ASN A 170 10.51 22.32 1.63
CA ASN A 170 11.52 22.18 0.58
C ASN A 170 10.90 22.10 -0.83
N GLN A 171 9.67 21.63 -0.95
CA GLN A 171 8.95 21.44 -2.22
C GLN A 171 7.85 22.48 -2.46
N SER A 172 7.14 22.90 -1.41
CA SER A 172 5.92 23.71 -1.50
C SER A 172 6.11 25.12 -2.07
N LYS A 173 7.36 25.57 -2.21
CA LYS A 173 7.73 26.82 -2.89
C LYS A 173 7.73 26.70 -4.42
N TYR A 174 7.69 25.48 -4.96
CA TYR A 174 7.61 25.20 -6.39
C TYR A 174 6.18 24.81 -6.80
N ILE A 175 5.99 24.56 -8.10
CA ILE A 175 4.71 24.03 -8.58
C ILE A 175 4.59 22.58 -8.15
N THR A 176 3.59 22.28 -7.32
CA THR A 176 3.35 20.93 -6.80
C THR A 176 2.03 20.36 -7.30
N ARG A 177 1.96 19.04 -7.48
CA ARG A 177 0.73 18.34 -7.85
C ARG A 177 0.69 16.92 -7.30
N SER A 178 -0.44 16.53 -6.73
CA SER A 178 -0.72 15.21 -6.18
C SER A 178 -1.89 14.57 -6.93
N ASN A 179 -1.58 13.79 -7.96
CA ASN A 179 -2.55 12.99 -8.72
C ASN A 179 -2.25 11.48 -8.54
N GLU A 180 -2.01 10.75 -9.62
CA GLU A 180 -1.49 9.37 -9.61
C GLU A 180 -0.09 9.26 -8.97
N SER A 181 0.62 10.39 -8.86
CA SER A 181 1.91 10.53 -8.21
C SER A 181 2.02 11.91 -7.56
N GLN A 182 2.95 12.05 -6.62
CA GLN A 182 3.46 13.34 -6.17
C GLN A 182 4.40 13.89 -7.25
N ILE A 183 4.21 15.14 -7.62
CA ILE A 183 4.94 15.81 -8.69
C ILE A 183 5.40 17.17 -8.17
N VAL A 184 6.69 17.45 -8.32
CA VAL A 184 7.28 18.78 -8.10
C VAL A 184 7.87 19.25 -9.43
N LEU A 185 7.44 20.43 -9.89
CA LEU A 185 7.88 21.04 -11.15
C LEU A 185 8.70 22.28 -10.87
N LEU A 186 9.92 22.29 -11.39
CA LEU A 186 10.86 23.40 -11.33
C LEU A 186 10.90 24.06 -12.71
N ALA A 187 10.52 25.32 -12.79
CA ALA A 187 10.51 26.09 -14.04
C ALA A 187 10.89 27.54 -13.76
N PRO A 188 11.50 28.26 -14.73
CA PRO A 188 11.82 29.68 -14.58
C PRO A 188 10.64 30.48 -14.04
N ASP A 189 10.90 31.34 -13.05
CA ASP A 189 9.88 32.18 -12.38
C ASP A 189 8.70 31.40 -11.78
N ASN A 190 8.88 30.10 -11.54
CA ASN A 190 7.84 29.18 -11.09
C ASN A 190 6.61 29.17 -12.03
N LYS A 191 6.85 29.30 -13.34
CA LYS A 191 5.81 29.31 -14.39
C LYS A 191 6.13 28.31 -15.49
N LEU A 192 5.20 27.40 -15.76
CA LEU A 192 5.33 26.44 -16.85
C LEU A 192 5.00 27.11 -18.19
N PRO A 193 5.69 26.74 -19.29
CA PRO A 193 5.42 27.28 -20.62
C PRO A 193 4.20 26.60 -21.27
N PHE A 194 3.15 26.33 -20.50
CA PHE A 194 1.93 25.65 -20.94
C PHE A 194 0.82 26.68 -21.13
N ILE A 195 0.15 26.63 -22.26
CA ILE A 195 -0.99 27.51 -22.56
C ILE A 195 -2.25 26.67 -22.44
N GLN A 196 -3.14 27.00 -21.50
CA GLN A 196 -4.45 26.36 -21.46
C GLN A 196 -5.27 26.87 -22.65
N LEU A 197 -5.84 25.95 -23.42
CA LEU A 197 -6.70 26.32 -24.55
C LEU A 197 -8.01 26.90 -24.04
N THR A 198 -8.63 27.78 -24.83
CA THR A 198 -10.05 28.11 -24.66
C THR A 198 -10.93 27.01 -25.25
N ARG A 199 -12.21 26.97 -24.85
CA ARG A 199 -13.19 26.05 -25.45
C ARG A 199 -13.30 26.27 -26.96
N ARG A 200 -13.25 27.52 -27.41
CA ARG A 200 -13.21 27.86 -28.84
C ARG A 200 -12.03 27.21 -29.53
N GLU A 201 -10.81 27.47 -29.03
CA GLU A 201 -9.59 26.93 -29.64
C GLU A 201 -9.62 25.41 -29.70
N TYR A 202 -10.09 24.75 -28.64
CA TYR A 202 -10.22 23.28 -28.61
C TYR A 202 -11.21 22.77 -29.68
N LEU A 203 -12.37 23.41 -29.81
CA LEU A 203 -13.37 23.05 -30.82
C LEU A 203 -12.86 23.31 -32.24
N ASP A 204 -12.22 24.45 -32.50
CA ASP A 204 -11.67 24.82 -33.81
C ASP A 204 -10.59 23.83 -34.26
N LEU A 205 -9.69 23.45 -33.35
CA LEU A 205 -8.66 22.44 -33.61
C LEU A 205 -9.27 21.05 -33.86
N SER A 206 -10.31 20.69 -33.11
CA SER A 206 -11.04 19.43 -33.28
C SER A 206 -11.77 19.36 -34.62
N GLU A 207 -12.32 20.49 -35.08
CA GLU A 207 -12.95 20.63 -36.39
C GLU A 207 -11.95 20.33 -37.52
N VAL A 208 -10.74 20.90 -37.42
CA VAL A 208 -9.65 20.64 -38.38
C VAL A 208 -9.23 19.17 -38.37
N ALA A 209 -9.19 18.53 -37.20
CA ALA A 209 -8.85 17.11 -37.10
C ALA A 209 -9.93 16.20 -37.72
N LEU A 210 -11.22 16.50 -37.48
CA LEU A 210 -12.35 15.74 -38.04
C LEU A 210 -12.41 15.78 -39.57
N LYS A 211 -11.92 16.85 -40.21
CA LYS A 211 -11.87 16.96 -41.68
C LYS A 211 -10.95 15.91 -42.34
N LYS A 212 -10.16 15.18 -41.56
CA LYS A 212 -9.31 14.07 -42.02
C LYS A 212 -9.99 12.69 -41.91
N GLU A 213 -11.19 12.63 -41.34
CA GLU A 213 -11.97 11.39 -41.19
C GLU A 213 -12.84 11.09 -42.42
N GLY A 214 -13.47 9.91 -42.45
CA GLY A 214 -14.49 9.58 -43.46
C GLY A 214 -15.68 10.54 -43.44
N ALA A 215 -16.36 10.71 -44.58
CA ALA A 215 -17.40 11.74 -44.75
C ALA A 215 -18.54 11.63 -43.71
N ALA A 216 -18.96 10.41 -43.36
CA ALA A 216 -20.01 10.18 -42.37
C ALA A 216 -19.56 10.50 -40.93
N GLU A 217 -18.31 10.17 -40.59
CA GLU A 217 -17.69 10.48 -39.30
C GLU A 217 -17.45 11.97 -39.14
N MET A 218 -16.98 12.63 -40.20
CA MET A 218 -16.78 14.07 -40.26
C MET A 218 -18.10 14.80 -40.04
N ALA A 219 -19.17 14.46 -40.78
CA ALA A 219 -20.47 15.12 -40.67
C ALA A 219 -21.04 15.04 -39.23
N ARG A 220 -20.97 13.86 -38.60
CA ARG A 220 -21.40 13.66 -37.21
C ARG A 220 -20.59 14.50 -36.23
N GLY A 221 -19.26 14.48 -36.36
CA GLY A 221 -18.38 15.25 -35.49
C GLY A 221 -18.60 16.77 -35.61
N LEU A 222 -18.78 17.27 -36.84
CA LEU A 222 -19.07 18.70 -37.08
C LEU A 222 -20.41 19.12 -36.47
N ALA A 223 -21.45 18.28 -36.59
CA ALA A 223 -22.74 18.54 -35.96
C ALA A 223 -22.63 18.64 -34.42
N THR A 224 -21.84 17.76 -33.79
CA THR A 224 -21.55 17.84 -32.34
C THR A 224 -20.79 19.11 -31.99
N ILE A 225 -19.78 19.50 -32.77
CA ILE A 225 -19.05 20.76 -32.55
C ILE A 225 -19.99 21.96 -32.61
N ASP A 226 -20.88 22.03 -33.60
CA ASP A 226 -21.85 23.12 -33.74
C ASP A 226 -22.84 23.16 -32.58
N LYS A 227 -23.29 21.98 -32.11
CA LYS A 227 -24.12 21.87 -30.90
C LYS A 227 -23.38 22.43 -29.68
N LEU A 228 -22.12 22.06 -29.47
CA LEU A 228 -21.31 22.54 -28.35
C LEU A 228 -21.05 24.05 -28.45
N ARG A 229 -20.74 24.57 -29.65
CA ARG A 229 -20.57 26.02 -29.87
C ARG A 229 -21.82 26.80 -29.48
N LYS A 230 -23.01 26.31 -29.84
CA LYS A 230 -24.30 26.92 -29.47
C LYS A 230 -24.55 26.83 -27.96
N ALA A 231 -24.37 25.65 -27.36
CA ALA A 231 -24.57 25.43 -25.93
C ALA A 231 -23.64 26.30 -25.06
N TYR A 232 -22.44 26.59 -25.55
CA TYR A 232 -21.41 27.33 -24.84
C TYR A 232 -21.09 28.71 -25.42
N ALA A 233 -21.98 29.31 -26.22
CA ALA A 233 -21.70 30.55 -26.96
C ALA A 233 -21.13 31.69 -26.09
N GLY A 234 -21.67 31.88 -24.87
CA GLY A 234 -21.18 32.88 -23.90
C GLY A 234 -19.97 32.45 -23.06
N LYS A 235 -19.45 31.25 -23.27
CA LYS A 235 -18.34 30.62 -22.51
C LYS A 235 -17.22 30.10 -23.41
N LEU A 236 -17.23 30.44 -24.71
CA LEU A 236 -16.25 29.94 -25.67
C LEU A 236 -14.81 30.39 -25.36
N GLU A 237 -14.64 31.58 -24.78
CA GLU A 237 -13.33 32.10 -24.37
C GLU A 237 -12.88 31.60 -22.99
N GLN A 238 -13.69 30.81 -22.29
CA GLN A 238 -13.28 30.22 -21.02
C GLN A 238 -12.27 29.09 -21.27
N PRO A 239 -11.40 28.80 -20.28
CA PRO A 239 -10.47 27.68 -20.38
C PRO A 239 -11.20 26.35 -20.65
N ALA A 240 -10.64 25.56 -21.56
CA ALA A 240 -11.14 24.25 -21.93
C ALA A 240 -10.78 23.23 -20.85
N GLU A 241 -11.79 22.48 -20.43
CA GLU A 241 -11.68 21.33 -19.54
C GLU A 241 -12.60 20.25 -20.09
N THR A 242 -12.06 19.06 -20.37
CA THR A 242 -12.85 17.92 -20.85
C THR A 242 -13.11 16.95 -19.71
N ARG A 243 -14.21 16.21 -19.78
CA ARG A 243 -14.49 15.09 -18.87
C ARG A 243 -13.65 13.84 -19.15
N TYR A 244 -12.90 13.83 -20.23
CA TYR A 244 -12.14 12.66 -20.70
C TYR A 244 -10.65 12.74 -20.38
N MET A 245 -10.14 11.69 -19.73
CA MET A 245 -8.71 11.52 -19.47
C MET A 245 -7.91 11.29 -20.76
N GLN A 246 -8.50 10.59 -21.72
CA GLN A 246 -7.89 10.26 -23.01
C GLN A 246 -8.84 10.69 -24.14
N PRO A 247 -8.94 12.00 -24.41
CA PRO A 247 -9.84 12.49 -25.43
C PRO A 247 -9.43 11.97 -26.81
N THR A 248 -10.41 11.52 -27.58
CA THR A 248 -10.29 11.02 -28.94
C THR A 248 -11.37 11.67 -29.82
N LEU A 249 -11.26 11.50 -31.15
CA LEU A 249 -12.31 11.95 -32.07
C LEU A 249 -13.65 11.24 -31.81
N TRP A 250 -13.66 10.08 -31.15
CA TRP A 250 -14.90 9.40 -30.79
C TRP A 250 -15.77 10.22 -29.84
N ASN A 251 -15.17 11.07 -29.00
CA ASN A 251 -15.93 11.93 -28.08
C ASN A 251 -16.80 12.96 -28.81
N PHE A 252 -16.50 13.28 -30.07
CA PHE A 252 -17.33 14.14 -30.91
C PHE A 252 -18.39 13.37 -31.71
N LYS A 253 -18.31 12.03 -31.74
CA LYS A 253 -19.23 11.17 -32.51
C LYS A 253 -20.46 10.74 -31.70
N ASN A 254 -20.46 10.97 -30.39
CA ASN A 254 -21.60 10.70 -29.51
C ASN A 254 -22.42 11.97 -29.28
N GLU A 255 -23.53 12.12 -30.00
CA GLU A 255 -24.39 13.32 -29.95
C GLU A 255 -25.03 13.55 -28.57
N SER A 256 -25.14 12.52 -27.74
CA SER A 256 -25.73 12.63 -26.40
C SER A 256 -24.77 13.16 -25.34
N ASP A 257 -23.47 13.21 -25.66
CA ASP A 257 -22.44 13.53 -24.68
C ASP A 257 -21.99 14.98 -24.77
N ASP A 258 -21.86 15.62 -23.61
CA ASP A 258 -21.30 16.95 -23.47
C ASP A 258 -19.87 16.82 -22.93
N LEU A 259 -18.88 16.98 -23.81
CA LEU A 259 -17.48 16.83 -23.43
C LEU A 259 -17.01 17.87 -22.40
N PHE A 260 -17.70 19.01 -22.28
CA PHE A 260 -17.38 20.08 -21.34
C PHE A 260 -18.17 19.96 -20.01
N ASP A 261 -19.03 18.94 -19.86
CA ASP A 261 -19.67 18.61 -18.60
C ASP A 261 -18.68 17.94 -17.63
N THR A 262 -18.00 18.78 -16.86
CA THR A 262 -16.88 18.39 -15.98
C THR A 262 -17.29 18.19 -14.51
N ARG A 263 -18.58 17.96 -14.25
CA ARG A 263 -19.10 17.76 -12.89
C ARG A 263 -18.47 16.57 -12.16
N GLU A 264 -18.23 15.49 -12.89
CA GLU A 264 -17.65 14.26 -12.33
C GLU A 264 -16.12 14.22 -12.47
N TYR A 265 -15.61 14.65 -13.64
CA TYR A 265 -14.20 14.65 -13.98
C TYR A 265 -13.82 15.92 -14.74
N ALA A 266 -12.66 16.51 -14.42
CA ALA A 266 -12.20 17.74 -15.03
C ALA A 266 -10.72 17.63 -15.44
N TYR A 267 -10.47 17.55 -16.75
CA TYR A 267 -9.14 17.50 -17.35
C TYR A 267 -8.90 18.75 -18.21
N PRO A 268 -8.27 19.79 -17.65
CA PRO A 268 -7.81 20.96 -18.40
C PRO A 268 -6.98 20.59 -19.63
N VAL A 269 -7.24 21.26 -20.75
CA VAL A 269 -6.54 21.03 -22.03
C VAL A 269 -5.45 22.08 -22.23
N TYR A 270 -4.21 21.62 -22.39
CA TYR A 270 -3.03 22.47 -22.55
C TYR A 270 -2.34 22.25 -23.89
N LYS A 271 -1.58 23.28 -24.30
CA LYS A 271 -0.69 23.30 -25.46
C LYS A 271 0.73 23.67 -25.03
N ILE A 272 1.71 22.92 -25.53
CA ILE A 272 3.12 23.32 -25.64
C ILE A 272 3.34 23.76 -27.09
N THR A 273 3.82 24.99 -27.28
CA THR A 273 4.00 25.57 -28.62
C THR A 273 5.18 24.93 -29.35
N ALA A 274 5.25 25.14 -30.67
CA ALA A 274 6.34 24.63 -31.50
C ALA A 274 7.71 25.20 -31.06
N GLU A 275 7.74 26.46 -30.65
CA GLU A 275 8.94 27.15 -30.18
C GLU A 275 9.47 26.51 -28.88
N VAL A 276 8.58 26.22 -27.94
CA VAL A 276 8.94 25.53 -26.69
C VAL A 276 9.43 24.11 -26.99
N LEU A 277 8.75 23.37 -27.88
CA LEU A 277 9.19 22.03 -28.29
C LEU A 277 10.56 22.06 -28.97
N GLN A 278 10.87 23.10 -29.75
CA GLN A 278 12.18 23.29 -30.34
C GLN A 278 13.24 23.57 -29.27
N ALA A 279 12.94 24.42 -28.28
CA ALA A 279 13.82 24.69 -27.15
C ALA A 279 14.08 23.42 -26.31
N CYS A 280 13.08 22.55 -26.16
CA CYS A 280 13.19 21.24 -25.52
C CYS A 280 14.15 20.28 -26.23
N GLN A 281 14.56 20.55 -27.48
CA GLN A 281 15.56 19.75 -28.21
C GLN A 281 17.00 20.08 -27.81
N THR A 282 17.23 21.10 -26.98
CA THR A 282 18.56 21.47 -26.49
C THR A 282 18.93 20.72 -25.19
N ALA A 283 20.15 20.93 -24.70
CA ALA A 283 20.57 20.43 -23.39
C ALA A 283 20.06 21.30 -22.21
N GLN A 284 19.57 22.51 -22.49
CA GLN A 284 18.98 23.39 -21.48
C GLN A 284 17.53 22.97 -21.25
N PRO A 285 17.16 22.51 -20.04
CA PRO A 285 15.77 22.17 -19.75
C PRO A 285 14.90 23.42 -19.76
N GLN A 286 13.64 23.25 -20.16
CA GLN A 286 12.59 24.27 -20.07
C GLN A 286 11.84 24.15 -18.72
N TRP A 287 11.75 22.93 -18.20
CA TRP A 287 11.32 22.63 -16.82
C TRP A 287 11.89 21.27 -16.38
N ILE A 288 11.87 21.04 -15.06
CA ILE A 288 12.29 19.81 -14.40
C ILE A 288 11.09 19.24 -13.66
N ALA A 289 10.83 17.95 -13.81
CA ALA A 289 9.78 17.22 -13.14
C ALA A 289 10.39 16.15 -12.23
N VAL A 290 10.17 16.27 -10.93
CA VAL A 290 10.45 15.21 -9.96
C VAL A 290 9.13 14.53 -9.62
N TRP A 291 9.03 13.22 -9.84
CA TRP A 291 7.81 12.47 -9.63
C TRP A 291 8.04 11.19 -8.83
N TYR A 292 7.09 10.85 -7.95
CA TYR A 292 7.18 9.68 -7.08
C TYR A 292 5.81 9.28 -6.49
N PRO A 293 5.62 8.01 -6.13
CA PRO A 293 4.39 7.58 -5.46
C PRO A 293 4.38 7.99 -3.99
N TYR A 294 3.17 8.20 -3.45
CA TYR A 294 3.00 8.50 -2.03
C TYR A 294 3.03 7.22 -1.19
N HIS A 295 3.90 7.17 -0.18
CA HIS A 295 4.00 6.06 0.77
C HIS A 295 4.26 6.56 2.19
N GLY A 296 3.41 6.15 3.14
CA GLY A 296 3.60 6.35 4.58
C GLY A 296 4.35 5.19 5.23
N SER A 297 4.54 5.26 6.55
CA SER A 297 5.24 4.22 7.33
C SER A 297 4.57 2.84 7.23
N GLU A 298 3.26 2.81 6.99
CA GLU A 298 2.47 1.59 6.78
C GLU A 298 2.82 0.85 5.48
N SER A 299 3.58 1.47 4.57
CA SER A 299 4.05 0.87 3.32
C SER A 299 5.38 0.11 3.47
N GLY A 300 5.90 -0.02 4.70
CA GLY A 300 7.20 -0.62 4.99
C GLY A 300 8.36 0.36 4.80
N ASN A 301 9.49 0.06 5.45
CA ASN A 301 10.66 0.96 5.47
C ASN A 301 11.18 1.32 4.07
N SER A 302 11.11 0.40 3.12
CA SER A 302 11.62 0.61 1.75
C SER A 302 10.93 1.77 1.04
N LEU A 303 9.61 1.71 0.98
CA LEU A 303 8.81 2.72 0.31
C LEU A 303 8.73 4.01 1.13
N TYR A 304 8.71 3.88 2.46
CA TYR A 304 8.72 5.02 3.36
C TYR A 304 10.00 5.85 3.25
N GLU A 305 11.18 5.22 3.29
CA GLU A 305 12.45 5.95 3.19
C GLU A 305 12.70 6.53 1.79
N MET A 306 12.19 5.87 0.73
CA MET A 306 12.16 6.46 -0.62
C MET A 306 11.33 7.75 -0.61
N ASN A 307 10.08 7.68 -0.14
CA ASN A 307 9.18 8.84 -0.11
C ASN A 307 9.77 9.98 0.73
N ARG A 308 10.23 9.67 1.94
CA ARG A 308 10.84 10.62 2.86
C ARG A 308 12.08 11.28 2.26
N SER A 309 12.93 10.54 1.56
CA SER A 309 14.12 11.12 0.93
C SER A 309 13.78 12.12 -0.17
N LEU A 310 12.68 11.91 -0.90
CA LEU A 310 12.20 12.86 -1.90
C LEU A 310 11.54 14.08 -1.27
N LEU A 311 10.86 13.93 -0.13
CA LEU A 311 10.31 15.05 0.63
C LEU A 311 11.40 15.91 1.29
N GLU A 312 12.39 15.28 1.92
CA GLU A 312 13.29 15.95 2.88
C GLU A 312 14.72 16.14 2.36
N ASN A 313 15.25 15.22 1.54
CA ASN A 313 16.69 15.16 1.29
C ASN A 313 17.11 15.61 -0.12
N ILE A 314 16.23 15.51 -1.12
CA ILE A 314 16.51 16.07 -2.45
C ILE A 314 16.61 17.58 -2.31
N ASN A 315 17.70 18.16 -2.81
CA ASN A 315 17.92 19.60 -2.78
C ASN A 315 17.30 20.25 -4.01
N TYR A 316 16.02 20.62 -3.91
CA TYR A 316 15.28 21.24 -5.02
C TYR A 316 15.81 22.63 -5.36
N ASP A 317 16.33 23.40 -4.40
CA ASP A 317 16.97 24.69 -4.65
C ASP A 317 18.20 24.54 -5.52
N TYR A 318 19.09 23.60 -5.17
CA TYR A 318 20.28 23.35 -5.98
C TYR A 318 19.90 22.86 -7.37
N LEU A 319 18.92 21.95 -7.49
CA LEU A 319 18.42 21.52 -8.80
C LEU A 319 17.90 22.71 -9.62
N TYR A 320 17.09 23.57 -9.04
CA TYR A 320 16.57 24.76 -9.70
C TYR A 320 17.70 25.71 -10.13
N ASP A 321 18.55 26.10 -9.18
CA ASP A 321 19.62 27.07 -9.41
C ASP A 321 20.65 26.54 -10.41
N TYR A 322 20.97 25.25 -10.40
CA TYR A 322 21.93 24.67 -11.35
C TYR A 322 21.51 24.88 -12.82
N PHE A 323 20.21 24.85 -13.14
CA PHE A 323 19.72 25.02 -14.51
C PHE A 323 19.19 26.42 -14.81
N PHE A 324 18.57 27.08 -13.84
CA PHE A 324 17.84 28.35 -14.06
C PHE A 324 18.49 29.56 -13.38
N ASN A 325 19.45 29.35 -12.48
CA ASN A 325 20.22 30.43 -11.85
C ASN A 325 21.66 29.99 -11.50
N PRO A 326 22.47 29.59 -12.50
CA PRO A 326 23.74 28.91 -12.24
C PRO A 326 24.74 29.76 -11.46
N ALA A 327 24.59 31.10 -11.47
CA ALA A 327 25.41 32.01 -10.70
C ALA A 327 25.33 31.75 -9.18
N LYS A 328 24.19 31.27 -8.66
CA LYS A 328 24.00 30.99 -7.23
C LYS A 328 24.72 29.73 -6.74
N VAL A 329 25.01 28.79 -7.62
CA VAL A 329 25.63 27.50 -7.30
C VAL A 329 26.94 27.28 -8.06
N ASN A 330 27.50 28.33 -8.67
CA ASN A 330 28.73 28.22 -9.43
C ASN A 330 29.89 27.78 -8.52
N GLY A 331 30.59 26.71 -8.91
CA GLY A 331 31.65 26.09 -8.10
C GLY A 331 31.17 25.34 -6.86
N ALA A 332 29.89 25.41 -6.50
CA ALA A 332 29.34 24.63 -5.39
C ALA A 332 29.12 23.18 -5.84
N SER A 333 29.45 22.23 -4.97
CA SER A 333 29.08 20.82 -5.15
C SER A 333 27.70 20.56 -4.57
N TYR A 334 26.95 19.65 -5.21
CA TYR A 334 25.66 19.22 -4.70
C TYR A 334 25.77 18.64 -3.29
N LYS A 335 24.86 19.08 -2.41
CA LYS A 335 24.62 18.52 -1.08
C LYS A 335 23.11 18.27 -0.88
N PRO A 336 22.72 17.18 -0.22
CA PRO A 336 21.33 16.96 0.18
C PRO A 336 20.80 18.13 1.04
N ALA A 337 19.48 18.38 0.98
CA ALA A 337 18.85 19.43 1.78
C ALA A 337 18.94 19.16 3.29
N ASP A 338 18.80 17.89 3.70
CA ASP A 338 18.99 17.42 5.07
C ASP A 338 19.99 16.24 5.12
N GLU A 339 21.26 16.53 4.85
CA GLU A 339 22.32 15.50 4.88
C GLU A 339 22.50 14.90 6.28
N ALA A 340 22.43 15.72 7.33
CA ALA A 340 22.61 15.29 8.71
C ALA A 340 21.49 14.36 9.17
N GLY A 341 20.23 14.69 8.87
CA GLY A 341 19.10 13.84 9.17
C GLY A 341 19.14 12.52 8.41
N LEU A 342 19.51 12.53 7.13
CA LEU A 342 19.72 11.30 6.35
C LEU A 342 20.78 10.39 7.00
N GLN A 343 21.96 10.93 7.34
CA GLN A 343 23.03 10.11 7.94
C GLN A 343 22.63 9.57 9.32
N THR A 344 21.90 10.36 10.11
CA THR A 344 21.36 9.93 11.40
C THR A 344 20.43 8.72 11.24
N ARG A 345 19.49 8.77 10.28
CA ARG A 345 18.57 7.66 10.00
C ARG A 345 19.28 6.41 9.47
N LEU A 346 20.18 6.57 8.50
CA LEU A 346 20.94 5.43 7.96
C LEU A 346 21.82 4.78 9.03
N THR A 347 22.39 5.58 9.94
CA THR A 347 23.15 5.07 11.09
C THR A 347 22.24 4.33 12.05
N ALA A 348 21.02 4.83 12.31
CA ALA A 348 20.03 4.12 13.11
C ALA A 348 19.68 2.75 12.51
N TYR A 349 19.46 2.65 11.19
CA TYR A 349 19.25 1.36 10.52
C TYR A 349 20.46 0.42 10.65
N ARG A 350 21.67 0.91 10.34
CA ARG A 350 22.92 0.13 10.44
C ARG A 350 23.21 -0.35 11.87
N ASN A 351 22.81 0.42 12.86
CA ASN A 351 23.05 0.15 14.27
C ASN A 351 21.85 -0.50 14.96
N LYS A 352 20.70 -0.65 14.28
CA LYS A 352 19.46 -1.18 14.86
C LYS A 352 19.69 -2.53 15.56
N TYR A 353 20.66 -3.29 15.08
CA TYR A 353 21.05 -4.59 15.63
C TYR A 353 22.49 -4.63 16.19
N LYS A 354 23.26 -3.54 16.12
CA LYS A 354 24.59 -3.45 16.73
C LYS A 354 24.43 -3.09 18.20
N GLY A 355 24.17 -4.10 19.02
CA GLY A 355 23.94 -3.93 20.47
C GLY A 355 22.94 -4.89 21.07
N SER A 356 22.16 -5.61 20.25
CA SER A 356 21.24 -6.66 20.72
C SER A 356 21.94 -7.92 21.25
N GLY A 357 23.27 -7.86 21.43
CA GLY A 357 24.04 -8.75 22.30
C GLY A 357 23.79 -8.52 23.80
N THR A 358 23.03 -7.49 24.20
CA THR A 358 22.37 -7.53 25.51
C THR A 358 21.26 -8.55 25.43
N THR A 359 21.57 -9.76 25.89
CA THR A 359 20.63 -10.67 26.53
C THR A 359 19.77 -9.84 27.49
N GLN A 360 18.61 -9.34 27.03
CA GLN A 360 17.58 -8.90 27.96
C GLN A 360 17.33 -10.11 28.86
N LYS A 361 17.61 -9.99 30.17
CA LYS A 361 17.36 -11.08 31.12
C LYS A 361 15.97 -11.65 30.83
N ALA A 362 15.93 -12.89 30.35
CA ALA A 362 14.69 -13.62 30.19
C ALA A 362 14.00 -13.57 31.55
N VAL A 363 12.91 -12.80 31.64
CA VAL A 363 11.98 -12.97 32.75
C VAL A 363 11.52 -14.41 32.63
N ALA A 364 11.68 -15.18 33.70
CA ALA A 364 11.37 -16.60 33.71
C ALA A 364 9.97 -16.80 33.11
N LYS A 365 9.89 -17.38 31.91
CA LYS A 365 8.62 -17.91 31.41
C LYS A 365 8.12 -18.81 32.51
N THR A 366 6.97 -18.49 33.10
CA THR A 366 6.31 -19.46 33.97
C THR A 366 6.10 -20.73 33.15
N ALA A 367 6.24 -21.90 33.76
CA ALA A 367 6.37 -23.17 33.04
C ALA A 367 5.24 -23.49 32.03
N ASN A 368 4.15 -22.73 32.06
CA ASN A 368 2.95 -22.93 31.25
C ASN A 368 2.70 -21.86 30.17
N VAL A 369 3.44 -20.75 30.11
CA VAL A 369 3.23 -19.74 29.04
C VAL A 369 4.06 -20.08 27.81
N LEU A 370 3.38 -20.38 26.70
CA LEU A 370 4.00 -20.71 25.42
C LEU A 370 4.31 -19.44 24.62
N PHE A 371 3.40 -18.48 24.60
CA PHE A 371 3.53 -17.18 23.93
C PHE A 371 2.68 -16.11 24.61
N ALA A 372 3.15 -14.86 24.65
CA ALA A 372 2.37 -13.73 25.14
C ALA A 372 2.83 -12.43 24.47
N ASP A 373 1.90 -11.60 24.02
CA ASP A 373 2.20 -10.25 23.52
C ASP A 373 0.98 -9.32 23.66
N ASP A 374 1.18 -8.18 24.34
CA ASP A 374 0.23 -7.08 24.50
C ASP A 374 0.56 -5.88 23.59
N PHE A 375 1.59 -6.03 22.76
CA PHE A 375 2.16 -5.03 21.85
C PHE A 375 2.70 -3.77 22.55
N ALA A 376 2.79 -3.73 23.89
CA ALA A 376 3.20 -2.54 24.63
C ALA A 376 4.63 -2.10 24.29
N SER A 377 5.51 -3.05 24.00
CA SER A 377 6.92 -2.83 23.67
C SER A 377 7.17 -2.29 22.24
N ALA A 378 6.19 -2.42 21.34
CA ALA A 378 6.31 -2.00 19.95
C ALA A 378 5.98 -0.51 19.76
N GLY A 379 6.65 0.17 18.83
CA GLY A 379 6.32 1.55 18.46
C GLY A 379 5.01 1.64 17.68
N ILE A 380 4.26 2.74 17.81
CA ILE A 380 3.12 3.00 16.92
C ILE A 380 3.61 3.09 15.47
N GLY A 381 2.88 2.48 14.53
CA GLY A 381 3.23 2.35 13.13
C GLY A 381 4.25 1.25 12.82
N SER A 382 4.77 0.55 13.84
CA SER A 382 5.80 -0.46 13.66
C SER A 382 5.24 -1.89 13.60
N LYS A 383 6.02 -2.79 13.01
CA LYS A 383 5.85 -4.24 13.13
C LYS A 383 6.30 -4.69 14.54
N PRO A 384 5.46 -5.43 15.29
CA PRO A 384 5.85 -5.97 16.59
C PRO A 384 6.95 -7.04 16.46
N THR A 385 7.86 -7.05 17.42
CA THR A 385 8.96 -8.03 17.51
C THR A 385 8.42 -9.43 17.77
N GLY A 386 8.98 -10.46 17.13
CA GLY A 386 8.52 -11.86 17.30
C GLY A 386 7.28 -12.23 16.48
N TRP A 387 6.89 -11.36 15.54
CA TRP A 387 5.79 -11.61 14.60
C TRP A 387 6.28 -11.64 13.14
N TYR A 388 5.74 -12.58 12.39
CA TYR A 388 5.70 -12.52 10.94
C TYR A 388 4.51 -11.65 10.51
N ILE A 389 4.77 -10.74 9.57
CA ILE A 389 3.80 -9.88 8.90
C ILE A 389 4.28 -9.79 7.45
N ARG A 390 3.41 -10.11 6.49
CA ARG A 390 3.78 -10.00 5.07
C ARG A 390 4.00 -8.53 4.73
N SER A 391 5.10 -8.23 4.06
CA SER A 391 5.47 -6.87 3.64
C SER A 391 4.68 -6.38 2.42
N THR A 392 4.07 -7.29 1.66
CA THR A 392 3.27 -6.95 0.48
C THR A 392 1.82 -6.62 0.85
N GLY A 393 1.23 -5.66 0.12
CA GLY A 393 -0.09 -5.13 0.45
C GLY A 393 -0.05 -4.11 1.59
N LYS A 394 -1.19 -3.88 2.25
CA LYS A 394 -1.22 -3.06 3.48
C LYS A 394 -0.65 -3.88 4.62
N ALA A 395 0.50 -3.48 5.14
CA ALA A 395 1.12 -4.18 6.27
C ALA A 395 0.30 -4.01 7.55
N SER A 396 0.32 -5.04 8.39
CA SER A 396 -0.19 -4.95 9.76
C SER A 396 0.79 -4.12 10.60
N ALA A 397 0.29 -3.25 11.45
CA ALA A 397 1.12 -2.35 12.26
C ALA A 397 0.49 -2.05 13.62
N VAL A 398 1.33 -1.81 14.62
CA VAL A 398 0.88 -1.46 15.96
C VAL A 398 0.29 -0.05 15.98
N THR A 399 -0.84 0.12 16.64
CA THR A 399 -1.58 1.39 16.75
C THR A 399 -2.23 1.53 18.12
N THR A 400 -2.79 2.70 18.38
CA THR A 400 -3.80 2.92 19.42
C THR A 400 -5.19 2.87 18.81
N LEU A 401 -6.18 2.42 19.59
CA LEU A 401 -7.59 2.41 19.21
C LEU A 401 -8.37 3.34 20.15
N LYS A 402 -9.24 4.20 19.61
CA LYS A 402 -9.94 5.21 20.39
C LYS A 402 -10.84 4.55 21.43
N GLY A 403 -10.76 5.01 22.67
CA GLY A 403 -11.57 4.46 23.77
C GLY A 403 -11.10 3.09 24.28
N GLN A 404 -10.04 2.52 23.72
CA GLN A 404 -9.46 1.26 24.17
C GLN A 404 -8.09 1.49 24.82
N ALA A 405 -7.81 0.73 25.87
CA ALA A 405 -6.52 0.78 26.54
C ALA A 405 -5.44 0.02 25.74
N GLY A 406 -4.18 0.36 26.00
CA GLY A 406 -3.03 -0.37 25.46
C GLY A 406 -2.78 -0.12 23.97
N LYS A 407 -1.92 -0.98 23.42
CA LYS A 407 -1.58 -1.00 21.99
C LYS A 407 -2.27 -2.18 21.32
N TRP A 408 -2.57 -2.00 20.05
CA TRP A 408 -3.31 -2.95 19.23
C TRP A 408 -2.55 -3.21 17.95
N LEU A 409 -2.48 -4.46 17.51
CA LEU A 409 -2.00 -4.77 16.17
C LEU A 409 -3.17 -4.61 15.19
N LYS A 410 -3.12 -3.55 14.37
CA LYS A 410 -4.04 -3.40 13.23
C LYS A 410 -3.66 -4.41 12.17
N LEU A 411 -4.60 -5.25 11.79
CA LEU A 411 -4.42 -6.27 10.77
C LEU A 411 -4.61 -5.66 9.37
N GLY A 412 -3.64 -5.90 8.49
CA GLY A 412 -3.75 -5.62 7.06
C GLY A 412 -4.75 -6.54 6.38
N LEU A 413 -5.59 -6.00 5.49
CA LEU A 413 -6.59 -6.78 4.77
C LEU A 413 -5.92 -7.89 3.94
N ASN A 414 -6.38 -9.13 4.12
CA ASN A 414 -5.84 -10.34 3.48
C ASN A 414 -4.33 -10.56 3.71
N ASN A 415 -3.76 -9.93 4.74
CA ASN A 415 -2.35 -10.04 5.09
C ASN A 415 -2.20 -10.96 6.32
N PRO A 416 -1.56 -12.14 6.18
CA PRO A 416 -1.38 -13.05 7.31
C PRO A 416 -0.40 -12.47 8.33
N VAL A 417 -0.77 -12.59 9.60
CA VAL A 417 0.14 -12.36 10.73
C VAL A 417 0.20 -13.58 11.62
N ASN A 418 1.40 -13.94 12.06
CA ASN A 418 1.60 -15.05 12.97
C ASN A 418 2.81 -14.82 13.86
N PRO A 419 2.80 -15.33 15.10
CA PRO A 419 3.98 -15.34 15.93
C PRO A 419 5.03 -16.29 15.33
N VAL A 420 6.30 -15.92 15.43
CA VAL A 420 7.42 -16.76 14.96
C VAL A 420 8.17 -17.43 16.09
N ASP A 421 8.10 -16.87 17.31
CA ASP A 421 8.86 -17.35 18.47
C ASP A 421 8.08 -18.32 19.35
N ILE A 422 7.43 -19.30 18.71
CA ILE A 422 6.70 -20.37 19.38
C ILE A 422 7.43 -21.69 19.18
N ALA A 423 7.54 -22.47 20.26
CA ALA A 423 8.00 -23.85 20.16
C ALA A 423 6.91 -24.70 19.50
N TRP A 424 7.18 -25.15 18.28
CA TRP A 424 6.30 -26.05 17.54
C TRP A 424 6.73 -27.52 17.69
N PRO A 425 5.78 -28.46 17.67
CA PRO A 425 4.35 -28.23 17.61
C PRO A 425 3.77 -27.81 18.97
N LEU A 426 2.56 -27.24 18.98
CA LEU A 426 1.83 -26.96 20.22
C LEU A 426 1.54 -28.26 20.99
N PRO A 427 1.46 -28.20 22.34
CA PRO A 427 1.04 -29.35 23.14
C PRO A 427 -0.40 -29.78 22.79
N ALA A 428 -0.76 -31.01 23.22
CA ALA A 428 -2.10 -31.57 22.99
C ALA A 428 -3.22 -30.68 23.55
N ASN A 429 -2.95 -30.13 24.74
CA ASN A 429 -3.86 -29.28 25.48
C ASN A 429 -3.23 -27.90 25.59
N PHE A 430 -3.96 -26.90 25.15
CA PHE A 430 -3.53 -25.51 25.22
C PHE A 430 -4.74 -24.60 25.26
N LYS A 431 -4.50 -23.36 25.67
CA LYS A 431 -5.49 -22.29 25.64
C LYS A 431 -4.89 -21.06 24.96
N LEU A 432 -5.58 -20.54 23.95
CA LEU A 432 -5.27 -19.27 23.30
C LEU A 432 -6.33 -18.24 23.70
N GLU A 433 -5.89 -17.09 24.20
CA GLU A 433 -6.72 -15.94 24.55
C GLU A 433 -6.24 -14.71 23.79
N PHE A 434 -7.16 -13.85 23.37
CA PHE A 434 -6.83 -12.56 22.75
C PHE A 434 -8.04 -11.63 22.78
N ASP A 435 -7.79 -10.33 22.77
CA ASP A 435 -8.80 -9.32 22.54
C ASP A 435 -8.94 -9.05 21.04
N LEU A 436 -10.19 -8.85 20.61
CA LEU A 436 -10.53 -8.50 19.24
C LEU A 436 -11.27 -7.17 19.19
N ALA A 437 -10.93 -6.34 18.20
CA ALA A 437 -11.67 -5.12 17.91
C ALA A 437 -11.96 -4.92 16.42
N THR A 438 -13.04 -4.18 16.14
CA THR A 438 -13.39 -3.63 14.83
C THR A 438 -13.45 -2.11 14.91
N GLY A 439 -13.27 -1.40 13.79
CA GLY A 439 -13.31 0.06 13.75
C GLY A 439 -14.65 0.64 14.22
N ASP A 440 -14.57 1.80 14.90
CA ASP A 440 -15.65 2.41 15.70
C ASP A 440 -16.86 2.95 14.93
N ALA A 441 -16.90 2.84 13.60
CA ALA A 441 -17.94 3.46 12.78
C ALA A 441 -18.05 2.81 11.40
N PHE A 442 -18.37 1.51 11.35
CA PHE A 442 -18.83 0.92 10.10
C PHE A 442 -20.34 1.08 9.98
N THR A 443 -20.78 1.83 8.96
CA THR A 443 -22.21 1.99 8.61
C THR A 443 -22.63 1.03 7.51
N ALA A 444 -21.69 0.25 7.00
CA ALA A 444 -21.92 -0.73 5.97
C ALA A 444 -22.58 -1.99 6.55
N ARG A 445 -22.95 -2.91 5.67
CA ARG A 445 -23.72 -4.11 6.03
C ARG A 445 -22.90 -5.09 6.89
N SER A 446 -21.58 -4.98 6.89
CA SER A 446 -20.68 -5.84 7.67
C SER A 446 -19.60 -5.01 8.37
N GLY A 447 -19.04 -5.55 9.46
CA GLY A 447 -17.89 -4.95 10.12
C GLY A 447 -16.57 -5.63 9.77
N GLY A 448 -15.54 -5.39 10.58
CA GLY A 448 -14.27 -6.09 10.49
C GLY A 448 -14.45 -7.59 10.73
N THR A 449 -13.70 -8.40 9.97
CA THR A 449 -13.64 -9.85 10.14
C THR A 449 -12.23 -10.28 10.48
N VAL A 450 -12.09 -11.15 11.48
CA VAL A 450 -10.84 -11.88 11.74
C VAL A 450 -11.03 -13.36 11.47
N ILE A 451 -10.10 -13.92 10.72
CA ILE A 451 -9.96 -15.36 10.50
C ILE A 451 -8.71 -15.80 11.26
N LEU A 452 -8.89 -16.63 12.27
CA LEU A 452 -7.81 -17.33 12.96
C LEU A 452 -7.78 -18.78 12.47
N ARG A 453 -6.64 -19.23 11.95
CA ARG A 453 -6.47 -20.59 11.47
C ARG A 453 -5.33 -21.29 12.20
N PHE A 454 -5.55 -22.53 12.61
CA PHE A 454 -4.53 -23.47 13.08
C PHE A 454 -4.29 -24.55 12.04
N SER A 455 -3.04 -24.98 11.84
CA SER A 455 -2.72 -26.07 10.91
C SER A 455 -1.68 -27.04 11.45
N THR A 456 -1.79 -28.31 11.05
CA THR A 456 -0.75 -29.33 11.31
C THR A 456 0.46 -29.15 10.40
N THR A 457 0.38 -28.33 9.36
CA THR A 457 1.51 -28.00 8.49
C THR A 457 2.20 -26.71 8.96
N LYS A 458 3.46 -26.57 8.55
CA LYS A 458 4.24 -25.35 8.80
C LYS A 458 3.75 -24.22 7.88
N ILE A 459 4.06 -22.99 8.27
CA ILE A 459 3.90 -21.81 7.43
C ILE A 459 5.11 -21.71 6.47
N ASN A 460 4.87 -21.37 5.21
CA ASN A 460 5.91 -21.08 4.21
C ASN A 460 6.49 -19.66 4.38
N THR A 461 7.45 -19.27 3.54
CA THR A 461 8.09 -17.95 3.61
C THR A 461 7.13 -16.79 3.34
N GLN A 462 5.98 -17.05 2.71
CA GLN A 462 4.95 -16.06 2.42
C GLN A 462 3.91 -15.92 3.53
N GLY A 463 3.98 -16.71 4.62
CA GLY A 463 2.97 -16.66 5.68
C GLY A 463 1.76 -17.57 5.42
N ASP A 464 1.84 -18.45 4.42
CA ASP A 464 0.79 -19.40 4.03
C ASP A 464 1.02 -20.82 4.54
N ASP A 465 -0.07 -21.52 4.83
CA ASP A 465 -0.01 -22.93 5.20
C ASP A 465 0.58 -23.73 4.03
N VAL A 466 1.57 -24.59 4.29
CA VAL A 466 2.01 -25.56 3.29
C VAL A 466 0.85 -26.52 3.02
N LEU A 467 0.42 -26.60 1.76
CA LEU A 467 -0.64 -27.52 1.34
C LEU A 467 -0.11 -28.96 1.41
N SER A 468 -0.84 -29.83 2.11
CA SER A 468 -0.54 -31.25 2.20
C SER A 468 -1.83 -32.07 2.16
N PRO A 469 -1.86 -33.23 1.48
CA PRO A 469 -3.05 -34.09 1.42
C PRO A 469 -3.52 -34.62 2.77
N ASP A 470 -2.63 -34.68 3.78
CA ASP A 470 -2.91 -35.13 5.15
C ASP A 470 -3.11 -33.98 6.15
N ARG A 471 -3.15 -32.73 5.65
CA ARG A 471 -3.26 -31.52 6.47
C ARG A 471 -4.57 -31.50 7.24
N GLN A 472 -4.48 -31.42 8.57
CA GLN A 472 -5.61 -31.10 9.43
C GLN A 472 -5.54 -29.63 9.82
N TRP A 473 -6.70 -28.99 9.93
CA TRP A 473 -6.77 -27.57 10.28
C TRP A 473 -8.07 -27.23 11.00
N MET A 474 -8.01 -26.13 11.75
CA MET A 474 -9.17 -25.50 12.36
C MET A 474 -9.20 -24.04 11.94
N GLU A 475 -10.38 -23.51 11.64
CA GLU A 475 -10.56 -22.10 11.33
C GLU A 475 -11.69 -21.53 12.16
N PHE A 476 -11.45 -20.31 12.66
CA PHE A 476 -12.41 -19.53 13.42
C PHE A 476 -12.52 -18.16 12.75
N LYS A 477 -13.69 -17.88 12.18
CA LYS A 477 -14.04 -16.59 11.61
C LYS A 477 -14.93 -15.83 12.59
N PHE A 478 -14.46 -14.69 13.06
CA PHE A 478 -15.22 -13.75 13.89
C PHE A 478 -15.53 -12.52 13.04
N ALA A 479 -16.81 -12.26 12.77
CA ALA A 479 -17.25 -11.12 11.97
C ALA A 479 -18.17 -10.23 12.80
N ALA A 480 -17.86 -8.93 12.83
CA ALA A 480 -18.76 -7.92 13.39
C ALA A 480 -19.95 -7.69 12.46
N GLY A 481 -21.11 -7.39 13.04
CA GLY A 481 -22.31 -7.03 12.30
C GLY A 481 -23.05 -5.84 12.90
N LEU A 482 -24.22 -5.53 12.37
CA LEU A 482 -25.03 -4.41 12.87
C LEU A 482 -25.85 -4.84 14.09
N ASP A 483 -25.87 -4.00 15.12
CA ASP A 483 -26.71 -4.17 16.31
C ASP A 483 -28.21 -4.17 15.95
N GLU A 484 -28.61 -3.42 14.92
CA GLU A 484 -29.98 -3.46 14.38
C GLU A 484 -30.28 -4.79 13.65
N ALA A 485 -29.31 -5.33 12.91
CA ALA A 485 -29.45 -6.61 12.24
C ALA A 485 -29.61 -7.77 13.24
N LEU A 486 -28.93 -7.67 14.38
CA LEU A 486 -29.11 -8.59 15.50
C LEU A 486 -30.55 -8.58 16.02
N ARG A 487 -31.16 -7.40 16.18
CA ARG A 487 -32.55 -7.25 16.68
C ARG A 487 -33.61 -7.73 15.68
N SER A 488 -33.35 -7.52 14.39
CA SER A 488 -34.25 -7.90 13.30
C SER A 488 -34.06 -9.33 12.80
N GLY A 489 -33.06 -10.07 13.32
CA GLY A 489 -32.76 -11.43 12.86
C GLY A 489 -32.17 -11.49 11.45
N SER A 490 -31.66 -10.37 10.93
CA SER A 490 -31.08 -10.27 9.58
C SER A 490 -29.72 -10.98 9.47
N ASN A 491 -29.29 -11.30 8.24
CA ASN A 491 -28.02 -11.95 7.95
C ASN A 491 -26.79 -11.05 8.16
N TYR A 492 -27.00 -9.76 8.46
CA TYR A 492 -25.97 -8.77 8.74
C TYR A 492 -25.61 -8.66 10.24
N ARG A 493 -26.05 -9.62 11.06
CA ARG A 493 -25.69 -9.73 12.47
C ARG A 493 -24.26 -10.24 12.64
N GLY A 494 -23.64 -9.95 13.77
CA GLY A 494 -22.34 -10.53 14.11
C GLY A 494 -22.41 -12.06 14.12
N VAL A 495 -21.35 -12.71 13.62
CA VAL A 495 -21.28 -14.17 13.54
C VAL A 495 -19.91 -14.70 13.95
N VAL A 496 -19.92 -15.88 14.56
CA VAL A 496 -18.75 -16.75 14.62
C VAL A 496 -19.00 -17.96 13.73
N LYS A 497 -18.05 -18.27 12.84
CA LYS A 497 -18.02 -19.53 12.09
C LYS A 497 -16.80 -20.31 12.52
N ALA A 498 -16.97 -21.59 12.79
CA ALA A 498 -15.89 -22.47 13.16
C ALA A 498 -15.92 -23.72 12.30
N GLU A 499 -14.75 -24.13 11.81
CA GLU A 499 -14.60 -25.33 10.98
C GLU A 499 -13.42 -26.16 11.48
N MET A 500 -13.57 -27.48 11.48
CA MET A 500 -12.47 -28.41 11.70
C MET A 500 -12.44 -29.45 10.60
N HIS A 501 -11.27 -29.59 9.97
CA HIS A 501 -11.09 -30.41 8.79
C HIS A 501 -10.01 -31.46 9.01
N ARG A 502 -10.29 -32.67 8.54
CA ARG A 502 -9.39 -33.81 8.52
C ARG A 502 -9.60 -34.59 7.23
N PRO A 503 -8.57 -34.72 6.37
CA PRO A 503 -8.63 -35.54 5.17
C PRO A 503 -8.96 -37.00 5.51
N GLY A 504 -9.89 -37.59 4.74
CA GLY A 504 -10.34 -38.98 4.95
C GLY A 504 -11.11 -39.17 6.26
N SER A 505 -11.78 -38.12 6.74
CA SER A 505 -12.58 -38.16 7.96
C SER A 505 -13.89 -38.93 7.76
N VAL A 506 -14.30 -39.66 8.80
CA VAL A 506 -15.65 -40.23 8.91
C VAL A 506 -16.75 -39.17 8.93
N ASN A 507 -16.41 -37.93 9.29
CA ASN A 507 -17.29 -36.78 9.18
C ASN A 507 -17.24 -36.24 7.75
N THR A 508 -18.07 -36.79 6.87
CA THR A 508 -18.23 -36.34 5.48
C THR A 508 -19.70 -36.35 5.11
N GLU A 509 -20.19 -35.28 4.47
CA GLU A 509 -21.56 -35.16 3.98
C GLU A 509 -21.56 -34.47 2.61
N ASN A 510 -22.15 -35.09 1.60
CA ASN A 510 -22.17 -34.60 0.21
C ASN A 510 -20.78 -34.18 -0.30
N HIS A 511 -19.77 -35.03 -0.06
CA HIS A 511 -18.36 -34.79 -0.44
C HIS A 511 -17.69 -33.59 0.26
N VAL A 512 -18.32 -33.02 1.30
CA VAL A 512 -17.71 -32.02 2.18
C VAL A 512 -17.25 -32.71 3.45
N GLU A 513 -15.93 -32.76 3.64
CA GLU A 513 -15.31 -33.28 4.86
C GLU A 513 -15.33 -32.23 5.98
N GLY A 514 -15.36 -32.71 7.23
CA GLY A 514 -15.19 -31.87 8.41
C GLY A 514 -16.47 -31.62 9.22
N ILE A 515 -16.33 -30.79 10.24
CA ILE A 515 -17.39 -30.36 11.13
C ILE A 515 -17.43 -28.83 11.22
N PHE A 516 -18.64 -28.30 11.31
CA PHE A 516 -18.96 -26.90 11.08
C PHE A 516 -19.89 -26.39 12.17
N PHE A 517 -19.71 -25.12 12.50
CA PHE A 517 -20.60 -24.38 13.36
C PHE A 517 -20.73 -22.93 12.88
N GLU A 518 -21.95 -22.40 12.98
CA GLU A 518 -22.24 -20.99 12.79
C GLU A 518 -23.14 -20.53 13.93
N GLY A 519 -22.67 -19.53 14.68
CA GLY A 519 -23.36 -18.96 15.83
C GLY A 519 -23.50 -17.46 15.74
N VAL A 520 -24.56 -16.92 16.33
CA VAL A 520 -24.79 -15.47 16.39
C VAL A 520 -23.94 -14.84 17.49
N LEU A 521 -23.16 -13.83 17.12
CA LEU A 521 -22.24 -13.13 17.99
C LEU A 521 -22.81 -11.76 18.37
N SER A 522 -23.56 -11.69 19.47
CA SER A 522 -24.25 -10.47 19.94
C SER A 522 -23.35 -9.48 20.68
N GLN A 523 -22.11 -9.90 20.94
CA GLN A 523 -21.07 -9.16 21.64
C GLN A 523 -20.18 -8.35 20.69
N PHE A 524 -20.28 -8.56 19.38
CA PHE A 524 -19.40 -7.95 18.39
C PHE A 524 -20.21 -7.26 17.28
N THR A 525 -20.49 -5.97 17.49
CA THR A 525 -21.33 -5.15 16.62
C THR A 525 -20.76 -3.75 16.40
N ASP A 526 -21.42 -2.94 15.57
CA ASP A 526 -21.15 -1.50 15.42
C ASP A 526 -21.24 -0.70 16.74
N LYS A 527 -21.99 -1.21 17.73
CA LYS A 527 -22.09 -0.60 19.07
C LYS A 527 -21.24 -1.28 20.14
N LYS A 528 -20.79 -2.50 19.89
CA LYS A 528 -19.92 -3.29 20.76
C LYS A 528 -18.72 -3.73 19.96
N THR A 529 -17.77 -2.82 19.81
CA THR A 529 -16.69 -2.94 18.83
C THR A 529 -15.50 -3.76 19.34
N THR A 530 -15.59 -4.29 20.55
CA THR A 530 -14.53 -5.09 21.19
C THR A 530 -15.10 -6.29 21.92
N MET A 531 -14.37 -7.40 21.91
CA MET A 531 -14.67 -8.59 22.70
C MET A 531 -13.39 -9.35 23.08
N HIS A 532 -13.49 -10.20 24.10
CA HIS A 532 -12.44 -11.13 24.48
C HIS A 532 -12.75 -12.54 23.96
N VAL A 533 -11.78 -13.19 23.31
CA VAL A 533 -11.92 -14.54 22.75
C VAL A 533 -10.97 -15.50 23.47
N SER A 534 -11.49 -16.66 23.87
CA SER A 534 -10.70 -17.78 24.41
C SER A 534 -11.02 -19.07 23.66
N LEU A 535 -9.97 -19.77 23.20
CA LEU A 535 -10.02 -21.09 22.57
C LEU A 535 -9.25 -22.09 23.42
N GLN A 536 -9.94 -23.06 24.00
CA GLN A 536 -9.32 -24.09 24.84
C GLN A 536 -9.40 -25.45 24.14
N MET A 537 -8.24 -25.99 23.76
CA MET A 537 -8.10 -27.34 23.20
C MET A 537 -7.82 -28.34 24.32
N LYS A 538 -8.65 -29.39 24.40
CA LYS A 538 -8.46 -30.53 25.30
C LYS A 538 -8.80 -31.82 24.58
N SER A 539 -7.83 -32.73 24.47
CA SER A 539 -8.01 -34.05 23.85
C SER A 539 -8.67 -34.01 22.45
N GLY A 540 -8.31 -33.00 21.64
CA GLY A 540 -8.84 -32.84 20.28
C GLY A 540 -10.19 -32.12 20.17
N VAL A 541 -10.77 -31.71 21.30
CA VAL A 541 -12.02 -30.93 21.38
C VAL A 541 -11.70 -29.47 21.70
N CYS A 542 -12.36 -28.53 21.03
CA CYS A 542 -12.20 -27.08 21.27
C CYS A 542 -13.41 -26.49 21.98
N LEU A 543 -13.19 -25.81 23.11
CA LEU A 543 -14.18 -24.92 23.72
C LEU A 543 -13.89 -23.48 23.29
N ILE A 544 -14.86 -22.83 22.65
CA ILE A 544 -14.84 -21.40 22.34
C ILE A 544 -15.57 -20.67 23.47
N SER A 545 -14.95 -19.63 24.02
CA SER A 545 -15.58 -18.71 24.98
C SER A 545 -15.47 -17.27 24.49
N ILE A 546 -16.53 -16.49 24.73
CA ILE A 546 -16.61 -15.07 24.39
C ILE A 546 -16.88 -14.30 25.69
N ASP A 547 -16.07 -13.29 25.98
CA ASP A 547 -16.14 -12.47 27.19
C ASP A 547 -16.19 -13.32 28.49
N GLY A 548 -15.35 -14.36 28.53
CA GLY A 548 -15.23 -15.30 29.65
C GLY A 548 -16.38 -16.30 29.80
N LYS A 549 -17.37 -16.29 28.89
CA LYS A 549 -18.50 -17.23 28.92
C LYS A 549 -18.34 -18.32 27.86
N PRO A 550 -18.55 -19.61 28.21
CA PRO A 550 -18.63 -20.69 27.23
C PRO A 550 -19.65 -20.34 26.13
N PHE A 551 -19.22 -20.44 24.87
CA PHE A 551 -20.04 -20.12 23.70
C PHE A 551 -20.44 -21.36 22.92
N VAL A 552 -19.46 -22.20 22.52
CA VAL A 552 -19.71 -23.47 21.84
C VAL A 552 -18.57 -24.45 22.08
N ASN A 553 -18.90 -25.74 22.13
CA ASN A 553 -17.96 -26.83 22.16
C ASN A 553 -17.92 -27.52 20.78
N SER A 554 -16.74 -27.90 20.28
CA SER A 554 -16.63 -28.61 18.99
C SER A 554 -17.38 -29.93 18.96
N ALA A 555 -17.66 -30.53 20.13
CA ALA A 555 -18.51 -31.70 20.25
C ALA A 555 -19.95 -31.47 19.75
N ASP A 556 -20.41 -30.22 19.74
CA ASP A 556 -21.74 -29.82 19.28
C ASP A 556 -21.74 -29.40 17.79
N PHE A 557 -20.59 -29.44 17.11
CA PHE A 557 -20.51 -29.10 15.69
C PHE A 557 -21.21 -30.17 14.85
N LYS A 558 -21.65 -29.75 13.67
CA LYS A 558 -22.43 -30.58 12.75
C LYS A 558 -21.69 -30.78 11.43
N LEU A 559 -22.11 -31.75 10.65
CA LEU A 559 -21.70 -31.81 9.24
C LEU A 559 -22.28 -30.61 8.48
N LYS A 560 -21.75 -30.32 7.28
CA LYS A 560 -22.03 -29.07 6.54
C LYS A 560 -23.52 -28.80 6.33
N TYR A 561 -24.34 -29.83 6.15
CA TYR A 561 -25.78 -29.74 5.91
C TYR A 561 -26.63 -30.08 7.15
N GLY A 562 -26.00 -30.11 8.33
CA GLY A 562 -26.69 -30.14 9.63
C GLY A 562 -26.83 -31.53 10.26
N SER A 563 -26.35 -32.59 9.61
CA SER A 563 -26.28 -33.92 10.22
C SER A 563 -25.36 -33.94 11.43
N LYS A 564 -25.62 -34.85 12.38
CA LYS A 564 -24.76 -35.04 13.56
C LYS A 564 -23.38 -35.54 13.14
N ALA A 565 -22.32 -34.99 13.75
CA ALA A 565 -20.98 -35.49 13.55
C ALA A 565 -20.80 -36.89 14.18
N VAL A 566 -20.04 -37.76 13.51
CA VAL A 566 -19.58 -39.05 14.06
C VAL A 566 -18.49 -38.82 15.11
N MET A 567 -17.61 -37.83 14.89
CA MET A 567 -16.62 -37.38 15.87
C MET A 567 -16.75 -35.87 16.13
N GLY A 568 -16.81 -35.46 17.39
CA GLY A 568 -16.98 -34.08 17.83
C GLY A 568 -15.69 -33.22 17.85
N GLY A 569 -14.65 -33.62 17.11
CA GLY A 569 -13.35 -32.96 17.17
C GLY A 569 -12.30 -33.64 16.31
N LEU A 570 -11.05 -33.24 16.54
CA LEU A 570 -9.87 -33.84 15.91
C LEU A 570 -9.34 -35.00 16.78
N PRO A 571 -8.49 -35.89 16.24
CA PRO A 571 -7.79 -36.87 17.05
C PRO A 571 -7.04 -36.23 18.22
N ALA A 572 -7.06 -36.86 19.40
CA ALA A 572 -6.31 -36.38 20.57
C ALA A 572 -4.78 -36.34 20.34
N SER A 573 -4.28 -37.07 19.34
CA SER A 573 -2.89 -37.05 18.88
C SER A 573 -2.55 -35.86 17.97
N THR A 574 -3.54 -35.07 17.51
CA THR A 574 -3.30 -33.93 16.62
C THR A 574 -2.46 -32.87 17.32
N ARG A 575 -1.46 -32.35 16.61
CA ARG A 575 -0.54 -31.31 17.07
C ARG A 575 -0.40 -30.25 16.00
N PHE A 576 -0.65 -29.00 16.35
CA PHE A 576 -0.57 -27.88 15.40
C PHE A 576 0.86 -27.36 15.30
N ASN A 577 1.32 -27.13 14.08
CA ASN A 577 2.63 -26.57 13.76
C ASN A 577 2.57 -25.09 13.38
N SER A 578 1.36 -24.52 13.36
CA SER A 578 1.15 -23.12 13.06
C SER A 578 -0.22 -22.63 13.55
N PHE A 579 -0.30 -21.32 13.78
CA PHE A 579 -1.54 -20.56 13.66
C PHE A 579 -1.28 -19.16 13.12
N ARG A 580 -2.30 -18.55 12.51
CA ARG A 580 -2.21 -17.20 11.93
C ARG A 580 -3.55 -16.48 11.97
N TRP A 581 -3.49 -15.16 12.03
CA TRP A 581 -4.64 -14.28 11.82
C TRP A 581 -4.60 -13.65 10.43
N ILE A 582 -5.78 -13.52 9.83
CA ILE A 582 -5.99 -12.80 8.58
C ILE A 582 -7.19 -11.89 8.79
N ALA A 583 -7.07 -10.62 8.43
CA ALA A 583 -8.24 -9.74 8.36
C ALA A 583 -8.98 -9.95 7.04
N GLY A 584 -10.30 -10.00 7.13
CA GLY A 584 -11.23 -9.91 6.00
C GLY A 584 -12.22 -8.76 6.21
N SER A 585 -12.88 -8.35 5.14
CA SER A 585 -14.04 -7.47 5.19
C SER A 585 -14.79 -7.56 3.86
N GLU A 586 -16.13 -7.54 3.89
CA GLU A 586 -16.93 -7.36 2.67
C GLU A 586 -16.89 -5.90 2.20
N ASP A 587 -16.53 -4.98 3.09
CA ASP A 587 -16.43 -3.53 2.87
C ASP A 587 -14.98 -3.08 2.60
N GLY A 588 -14.09 -4.03 2.28
CA GLY A 588 -12.72 -3.77 1.90
C GLY A 588 -11.86 -3.18 3.02
N ASN A 589 -11.08 -2.15 2.71
CA ASN A 589 -10.09 -1.58 3.64
C ASN A 589 -10.66 -0.54 4.61
N ASP A 590 -11.96 -0.23 4.52
CA ASP A 590 -12.55 0.91 5.21
C ASP A 590 -12.85 0.62 6.68
N VAL A 591 -12.96 -0.67 7.04
CA VAL A 591 -13.18 -1.10 8.43
C VAL A 591 -11.92 -1.77 8.99
N GLY A 592 -11.23 -1.07 9.89
CA GLY A 592 -10.05 -1.60 10.57
C GLY A 592 -10.39 -2.79 11.46
N THR A 593 -9.50 -3.77 11.52
CA THR A 593 -9.62 -4.94 12.38
C THR A 593 -8.35 -5.08 13.22
N TYR A 594 -8.49 -5.41 14.50
CA TYR A 594 -7.39 -5.32 15.46
C TYR A 594 -7.37 -6.50 16.43
N ILE A 595 -6.17 -6.92 16.84
CA ILE A 595 -5.95 -7.87 17.94
C ILE A 595 -5.06 -7.24 19.03
N SER A 596 -5.26 -7.65 20.28
CA SER A 596 -4.38 -7.30 21.42
C SER A 596 -4.38 -8.43 22.46
N ASN A 597 -3.51 -8.31 23.47
CA ASN A 597 -3.44 -9.19 24.64
C ASN A 597 -3.44 -10.68 24.30
N VAL A 598 -2.61 -11.06 23.33
CA VAL A 598 -2.50 -12.45 22.87
C VAL A 598 -1.76 -13.26 23.92
N LEU A 599 -2.39 -14.33 24.41
CA LEU A 599 -1.83 -15.23 25.40
C LEU A 599 -2.06 -16.68 25.00
N LEU A 600 -0.99 -17.45 24.87
CA LEU A 600 -1.02 -18.88 24.61
C LEU A 600 -0.37 -19.62 25.78
N VAL A 601 -1.14 -20.50 26.41
CA VAL A 601 -0.68 -21.30 27.55
C VAL A 601 -0.87 -22.79 27.31
N LYS A 602 -0.03 -23.60 27.95
CA LYS A 602 -0.19 -25.03 28.09
C LYS A 602 -1.23 -25.32 29.17
N GLU A 603 -2.11 -26.28 28.89
CA GLU A 603 -3.15 -26.78 29.82
C GLU A 603 -2.83 -28.16 30.38
#